data_AF-A0A5C8TSQ7-F1
#
_entry.id   AF-A0A5C8TSQ7-F1
#
_cell.length_a   1.000
_cell.length_b   1.000
_cell.length_c   1.000
_cell.angle_alpha   90.00
_cell.angle_beta   90.00
_cell.angle_gamma   90.00
#
_symmetry.space_group_name_H-M   'P 1'
#
loop_
_entity.id
_entity.type
_entity.pdbx_description
1 polymer ?
#
loop_
_entity_poly.entity_id
_entity_poly.type
_entity_poly.pdbx_seq_one_letter_code
_entity_poly.pdbx_strand_id
1 'polypeptide(L)'
;MVYEDATGAWSNRSLSARELKLGPGRTLLGGIDARRGGYRGFRVDRIRRLTDGATGERIETGILDRLLGRAEAQRRADAMRIRRQAQARRRTALAS
;
A
#
# COMPACT_ATOMS: atom_id res chain seq x y z
N MET A 1 -1.78 -3.72 -11.71
CA MET A 1 -0.32 -3.96 -11.77
C MET A 1 0.00 -5.08 -12.74
N VAL A 2 1.18 -5.01 -13.35
CA VAL A 2 1.80 -6.11 -14.10
C VAL A 2 2.82 -6.78 -13.19
N TYR A 3 2.66 -8.08 -12.98
CA TYR A 3 3.47 -8.87 -12.06
C TYR A 3 4.04 -10.09 -12.75
N GLU A 4 5.33 -10.33 -12.53
CA GLU A 4 6.04 -11.53 -12.96
C GLU A 4 6.21 -12.48 -11.77
N ASP A 5 5.76 -13.72 -11.89
CA ASP A 5 5.91 -14.66 -10.77
C ASP A 5 7.29 -15.34 -10.73
N ALA A 6 7.46 -16.31 -9.83
CA ALA A 6 8.74 -17.00 -9.67
C ALA A 6 9.16 -17.82 -10.89
N THR A 7 8.20 -18.18 -11.76
CA THR A 7 8.42 -18.96 -12.97
C THR A 7 8.62 -18.08 -14.20
N GLY A 8 8.63 -16.75 -14.03
CA GLY A 8 8.70 -15.80 -15.14
C GLY A 8 7.36 -15.56 -15.83
N ALA A 9 6.26 -16.11 -15.33
CA ALA A 9 4.95 -15.93 -15.95
C ALA A 9 4.35 -14.57 -15.59
N TRP A 10 3.80 -13.90 -16.60
CA TRP A 10 3.28 -12.55 -16.50
C TRP A 10 1.80 -12.55 -16.18
N SER A 11 1.37 -11.61 -15.33
CA SER A 11 -0.03 -11.47 -14.99
C SER A 11 -0.44 -10.04 -14.66
N ASN A 12 -1.63 -9.67 -15.12
CA ASN A 12 -2.33 -8.47 -14.67
C ASN A 12 -3.08 -8.78 -13.37
N ARG A 13 -2.82 -7.95 -12.35
CA ARG A 13 -3.45 -8.04 -11.02
C ARG A 13 -4.07 -6.71 -10.63
N SER A 14 -5.25 -6.77 -10.03
CA SER A 14 -5.90 -5.61 -9.40
C SER A 14 -5.86 -5.82 -7.90
N LEU A 15 -5.16 -4.96 -7.19
CA LEU A 15 -4.88 -5.12 -5.77
C LEU A 15 -5.40 -3.92 -5.00
N SER A 16 -6.28 -4.15 -4.04
CA SER A 16 -6.54 -3.19 -2.97
C SER A 16 -5.39 -3.30 -1.95
N ALA A 17 -4.35 -2.49 -2.15
CA ALA A 17 -3.16 -2.50 -1.31
C ALA A 17 -3.48 -1.99 0.10
N ARG A 18 -2.95 -2.68 1.12
CA ARG A 18 -3.19 -2.39 2.54
C ARG A 18 -1.92 -2.17 3.34
N GLU A 19 -0.85 -2.89 3.00
CA GLU A 19 0.41 -2.79 3.74
C GLU A 19 1.61 -2.91 2.81
N LEU A 20 2.72 -2.31 3.25
CA LEU A 20 4.04 -2.51 2.69
C LEU A 20 4.91 -3.11 3.80
N LYS A 21 5.34 -4.37 3.62
CA LYS A 21 6.17 -5.09 4.57
C LYS A 21 7.62 -5.09 4.09
N LEU A 22 8.51 -4.56 4.92
CA LEU A 22 9.95 -4.58 4.71
C LEU A 22 10.54 -5.78 5.46
N GLY A 23 11.30 -6.62 4.76
CA GLY A 23 12.01 -7.75 5.34
C GLY A 23 13.43 -7.87 4.79
N PRO A 24 14.28 -8.70 5.42
CA PRO A 24 15.65 -8.91 4.95
C PRO A 24 15.62 -9.49 3.53
N GLY A 25 16.14 -8.71 2.58
CA GLY A 25 16.24 -9.07 1.16
C GLY A 25 14.94 -9.06 0.36
N ARG A 26 13.80 -8.66 0.94
CA ARG A 26 12.52 -8.59 0.21
C ARG A 26 11.54 -7.58 0.78
N THR A 27 10.87 -6.88 -0.12
CA THR A 27 9.73 -6.02 0.18
C THR A 27 8.46 -6.62 -0.41
N LEU A 28 7.39 -6.67 0.38
CA LEU A 28 6.10 -7.20 -0.02
C LEU A 28 5.02 -6.13 0.00
N LEU A 29 4.26 -6.01 -1.09
CA LEU A 29 3.02 -5.26 -1.16
C LEU A 29 1.86 -6.21 -0.85
N GLY A 30 1.23 -6.02 0.30
CA GLY A 30 0.12 -6.84 0.79
C GLY A 30 -1.24 -6.19 0.53
N GLY A 31 -2.23 -6.98 0.12
CA GLY A 31 -3.58 -6.47 -0.13
C GLY A 31 -4.58 -7.53 -0.59
N ILE A 32 -5.81 -7.10 -0.88
CA ILE A 32 -6.85 -7.96 -1.42
C ILE A 32 -6.74 -8.00 -2.95
N ASP A 33 -6.39 -9.15 -3.50
CA ASP A 33 -6.33 -9.38 -4.94
C ASP A 33 -7.73 -9.66 -5.49
N ALA A 34 -8.26 -8.73 -6.28
CA ALA A 34 -9.62 -8.81 -6.83
C ALA A 34 -9.82 -10.06 -7.71
N ARG A 35 -8.77 -10.56 -8.36
CA ARG A 35 -8.88 -11.73 -9.24
C ARG A 35 -9.03 -13.05 -8.47
N ARG A 36 -8.48 -13.12 -7.26
CA ARG A 36 -8.50 -14.35 -6.44
C ARG A 36 -9.34 -14.20 -5.16
N GLY A 37 -9.97 -13.05 -4.94
CA GLY A 37 -10.90 -12.78 -3.83
C GLY A 37 -10.27 -12.82 -2.44
N GLY A 38 -8.94 -12.77 -2.31
CA GLY A 38 -8.25 -13.07 -1.06
C GLY A 38 -7.02 -12.22 -0.82
N TYR A 39 -6.55 -12.25 0.42
CA TYR A 39 -5.34 -11.55 0.83
C TYR A 39 -4.09 -12.18 0.22
N ARG A 40 -3.22 -11.37 -0.39
CA ARG A 40 -1.95 -11.80 -0.97
C ARG A 40 -0.85 -10.76 -0.80
N GLY A 41 0.38 -11.27 -0.70
CA GLY A 41 1.61 -10.47 -0.75
C GLY A 41 2.31 -10.65 -2.09
N PHE A 42 2.68 -9.53 -2.71
CA PHE A 42 3.43 -9.51 -3.96
C PHE A 42 4.82 -8.93 -3.72
N ARG A 43 5.84 -9.61 -4.25
CA ARG A 43 7.22 -9.13 -4.23
C ARG A 43 7.34 -7.87 -5.05
N VAL A 44 7.77 -6.77 -4.43
CA VAL A 44 7.84 -5.46 -5.09
C VAL A 44 8.86 -5.47 -6.23
N ASP A 45 9.97 -6.20 -6.06
CA ASP A 45 11.00 -6.38 -7.08
C ASP A 45 10.52 -7.11 -8.34
N ARG A 46 9.34 -7.75 -8.27
CA ARG A 46 8.72 -8.46 -9.40
C ARG A 46 7.53 -7.72 -10.00
N ILE A 47 7.23 -6.54 -9.49
CA ILE A 47 6.23 -5.66 -10.08
C ILE A 47 6.93 -4.90 -11.21
N ARG A 48 6.49 -5.17 -12.44
CA ARG A 48 7.01 -4.52 -13.64
C ARG A 48 6.33 -3.18 -13.91
N ARG A 49 5.08 -3.05 -13.46
CA ARG A 49 4.28 -1.84 -13.64
C ARG A 49 3.21 -1.68 -12.59
N LEU A 50 3.14 -0.50 -12.00
CA LEU A 50 2.00 -0.04 -11.22
C LEU A 50 1.12 0.89 -12.04
N THR A 51 -0.18 0.81 -11.76
CA THR A 51 -1.15 1.79 -12.21
C THR A 51 -1.98 2.14 -10.99
N ASP A 52 -2.00 3.40 -10.62
CA ASP A 52 -2.84 3.88 -9.53
C ASP A 52 -4.30 3.80 -9.95
N GLY A 53 -5.12 3.14 -9.13
CA GLY A 53 -6.54 2.93 -9.43
C GLY A 53 -7.40 4.19 -9.30
N ALA A 54 -6.93 5.21 -8.57
CA ALA A 54 -7.65 6.47 -8.36
C ALA A 54 -7.25 7.53 -9.40
N THR A 55 -5.96 7.63 -9.73
CA THR A 55 -5.45 8.67 -10.65
C THR A 55 -5.19 8.17 -12.07
N GLY A 56 -5.10 6.86 -12.28
CA GLY A 56 -4.67 6.27 -13.56
C GLY A 56 -3.16 6.41 -13.84
N GLU A 57 -2.40 7.04 -12.93
CA GLU A 57 -0.96 7.24 -13.07
C GLU A 57 -0.24 5.90 -13.23
N ARG A 58 0.62 5.81 -14.24
CA ARG A 58 1.37 4.60 -14.57
C ARG A 58 2.85 4.79 -14.28
N ILE A 59 3.42 3.82 -13.59
CA ILE A 59 4.81 3.84 -13.14
C ILE A 59 5.45 2.49 -13.43
N GLU A 60 6.59 2.51 -14.10
CA GLU A 60 7.35 1.32 -14.49
C GLU A 60 8.73 1.26 -13.81
N THR A 61 9.23 2.39 -13.32
CA THR A 61 10.51 2.52 -12.60
C THR A 61 10.30 3.16 -11.23
N GLY A 62 11.26 3.03 -10.30
CA GLY A 62 11.14 3.62 -8.95
C GLY A 62 9.92 3.11 -8.16
N ILE A 63 9.42 1.92 -8.49
CA ILE A 63 8.19 1.37 -7.92
C ILE A 63 8.28 1.26 -6.40
N LEU A 64 9.43 0.81 -5.87
CA LEU A 64 9.64 0.72 -4.42
C LEU A 64 9.58 2.11 -3.77
N ASP A 65 10.27 3.09 -4.32
CA ASP A 65 10.31 4.46 -3.78
C ASP A 65 8.92 5.08 -3.77
N ARG A 66 8.14 4.87 -4.84
CA ARG A 66 6.75 5.31 -4.90
C ARG A 66 5.91 4.68 -3.80
N LEU A 67 6.04 3.37 -3.59
CA LEU A 67 5.30 2.66 -2.55
C LEU A 67 5.71 3.11 -1.14
N LEU A 68 6.99 3.35 -0.90
CA LEU A 68 7.51 3.88 0.36
C LEU A 68 6.96 5.29 0.64
N GLY A 69 6.99 6.18 -0.36
CA GLY A 69 6.42 7.52 -0.24
C GLY A 69 4.92 7.51 0.06
N ARG A 70 4.16 6.61 -0.58
CA ARG A 70 2.73 6.42 -0.29
C ARG A 70 2.50 5.89 1.13
N ALA A 71 3.29 4.91 1.57
CA ALA A 71 3.18 4.35 2.91
C ALA A 71 3.48 5.40 3.99
N GLU A 72 4.48 6.26 3.75
CA GLU A 72 4.80 7.38 4.63
C GLU A 72 3.66 8.42 4.70
N ALA A 73 3.10 8.79 3.54
CA ALA A 73 1.96 9.71 3.49
C ALA A 73 0.75 9.15 4.27
N GLN A 74 0.46 7.85 4.12
CA GLN A 74 -0.61 7.17 4.85
C GLN A 74 -0.34 7.20 6.37
N ARG A 75 0.88 6.87 6.81
CA ARG A 75 1.27 6.92 8.24
C ARG A 75 1.08 8.32 8.83
N ARG A 76 1.50 9.36 8.11
CA ARG A 76 1.31 10.76 8.55
C ARG A 76 -0.16 11.13 8.66
N ALA A 77 -0.97 10.77 7.67
CA ALA A 77 -2.41 11.02 7.68
C ALA A 77 -3.10 10.34 8.88
N ASP A 78 -2.75 9.09 9.16
CA ASP A 78 -3.28 8.35 10.30
C ASP A 78 -2.85 8.96 11.64
N ALA A 79 -1.58 9.34 11.79
CA ALA A 79 -1.09 10.01 12.99
C ALA A 79 -1.85 11.33 13.26
N MET A 80 -2.09 12.14 12.22
CA MET A 80 -2.88 13.36 12.34
C MET A 80 -4.33 13.08 12.75
N ARG A 81 -4.95 12.04 12.18
CA ARG A 81 -6.32 11.62 12.51
C ARG A 81 -6.44 11.21 13.98
N ILE A 82 -5.51 10.38 14.46
CA ILE A 82 -5.48 9.92 15.86
C ILE A 82 -5.31 11.11 16.82
N ARG A 83 -4.40 12.04 16.51
CA ARG A 83 -4.18 13.25 17.32
C ARG A 83 -5.45 14.11 17.43
N ARG A 84 -6.15 14.35 16.31
CA ARG A 84 -7.42 15.11 16.32
C ARG A 84 -8.50 14.42 17.15
N GLN A 85 -8.61 13.09 17.05
CA GLN A 85 -9.56 12.32 17.85
C GLN A 85 -9.23 12.38 19.34
N ALA A 86 -7.96 12.28 19.72
CA ALA A 86 -7.52 12.40 21.11
C ALA A 86 -7.82 13.80 21.69
N GLN A 87 -7.56 14.86 20.91
CA GLN A 87 -7.88 16.24 21.31
C GLN A 87 -9.39 16.44 21.49
N ALA A 88 -10.21 15.93 20.57
CA ALA A 88 -11.66 16.00 20.68
C ALA A 88 -12.17 15.31 21.95
N ARG A 89 -11.70 14.09 22.23
CA ARG A 89 -12.05 13.34 23.46
C ARG A 89 -11.66 14.09 24.73
N ARG A 90 -10.46 14.68 24.77
CA ARG A 90 -9.99 15.47 25.92
C ARG A 90 -10.86 16.72 26.15
N ARG A 91 -11.28 17.40 25.08
CA ARG A 91 -12.19 18.55 25.18
C ARG A 91 -13.55 18.14 25.73
N THR A 92 -14.10 17.02 25.26
CA THR A 92 -15.38 16.49 25.78
C THR A 92 -15.27 16.15 27.28
N ALA A 93 -14.17 15.50 27.70
CA ALA A 93 -13.96 15.13 29.10
C ALA A 93 -13.71 16.31 30.06
N LEU A 94 -13.26 17.47 29.54
CA LEU A 94 -13.09 18.69 30.32
C LEU A 94 -14.38 19.55 30.36
N ALA A 95 -15.36 19.23 29.52
CA ALA A 95 -16.65 19.93 29.44
C ALA A 95 -17.77 19.17 30.18
N SER A 96 -17.47 18.00 30.73
CA SER A 96 -18.31 17.16 31.59
C SER A 96 -17.87 17.27 33.04
#